data_AF-A0A438ENI3-F1
#
_entry.id   AF-A0A438ENI3-F1
#
_cell.length_a   1.000
_cell.length_b   1.000
_cell.length_c   1.000
_cell.angle_alpha   90.00
_cell.angle_beta   90.00
_cell.angle_gamma   90.00
#
_symmetry.space_group_name_H-M   'P 1'
#
loop_
_entity.id
_entity.type
_entity.pdbx_description
1 polymer ?
#
loop_
_entity_poly.entity_id
_entity_poly.type
_entity_poly.pdbx_seq_one_letter_code
_entity_poly.pdbx_strand_id
1 'polypeptide(L)'
;MIYRWMAKIAIYPQCKGPIIKFESYHPNISCDVSINNLKGQMKSKFLFWITGIDGRFRDLVLLVKEWARAHDINNSKTGTLNSYSLSLLVVFHLQVIINHYFCINLGNSSDQGIFLTA
;
A
#
# COMPACT_ATOMS: atom_id res chain seq x y z
N MET A 1 -6.72 -29.45 11.75
CA MET A 1 -5.27 -29.70 11.57
C MET A 1 -4.46 -28.43 11.22
N ILE A 2 -4.95 -27.21 11.51
CA ILE A 2 -4.33 -25.92 11.13
C ILE A 2 -3.63 -25.22 12.31
N TYR A 3 -4.07 -25.48 13.54
CA TYR A 3 -3.59 -24.84 14.77
C TYR A 3 -2.16 -25.21 15.18
N ARG A 4 -1.57 -26.25 14.55
CA ARG A 4 -0.25 -26.78 14.94
C ARG A 4 0.94 -25.97 14.38
N TRP A 5 0.67 -24.88 13.66
CA TRP A 5 1.68 -24.01 13.04
C TRP A 5 1.68 -22.58 13.61
N MET A 6 0.75 -22.26 14.52
CA MET A 6 0.62 -20.92 15.11
C MET A 6 1.38 -20.85 16.44
N ALA A 7 2.44 -20.04 16.48
CA ALA A 7 3.25 -19.86 17.68
C ALA A 7 2.63 -18.81 18.64
N LYS A 8 1.99 -17.78 18.09
CA LYS A 8 1.39 -16.70 18.89
C LYS A 8 0.22 -16.04 18.16
N ILE A 9 -0.84 -15.72 18.89
CA ILE A 9 -2.00 -14.96 18.40
C ILE A 9 -2.20 -13.75 19.32
N ALA A 10 -2.27 -12.56 18.74
CA ALA A 10 -2.54 -11.31 19.45
C ALA A 10 -3.71 -10.57 18.80
N ILE A 11 -4.66 -10.13 19.61
CA ILE A 11 -5.85 -9.38 19.17
C ILE A 11 -5.68 -7.93 19.61
N TYR A 12 -5.89 -7.00 18.68
CA TYR A 12 -5.79 -5.56 18.92
C TYR A 12 -7.16 -4.90 18.71
N PRO A 13 -8.06 -4.95 19.71
CA PRO A 13 -9.40 -4.38 19.60
C PRO A 13 -9.43 -2.85 19.56
N GLN A 14 -8.38 -2.18 20.04
CA GLN A 14 -8.27 -0.72 20.11
C GLN A 14 -7.93 -0.04 18.76
N CYS A 15 -7.62 -0.81 17.73
CA CYS A 15 -7.38 -0.27 16.39
C CYS A 15 -8.70 0.11 15.70
N LYS A 16 -8.64 0.88 14.60
CA LYS A 16 -9.81 1.23 13.77
C LYS A 16 -10.32 0.00 12.99
N GLY A 17 -10.86 -0.98 13.71
CA GLY A 17 -11.28 -2.31 13.26
C GLY A 17 -10.53 -3.44 14.02
N PRO A 18 -11.13 -4.63 14.20
CA PRO A 18 -10.46 -5.74 14.87
C PRO A 18 -9.31 -6.26 14.00
N ILE A 19 -8.09 -6.21 14.54
CA ILE A 19 -6.88 -6.75 13.92
C ILE A 19 -6.43 -7.96 14.73
N ILE A 20 -6.24 -9.08 14.04
CA ILE A 20 -5.68 -10.31 14.57
C ILE A 20 -4.31 -10.48 13.95
N LYS A 21 -3.26 -10.45 14.78
CA LYS A 21 -1.90 -10.75 14.36
C LYS A 21 -1.55 -12.18 14.75
N PHE A 22 -0.97 -12.92 13.82
CA PHE A 22 -0.42 -14.24 14.11
C PHE A 22 1.02 -14.34 13.67
N GLU A 23 1.79 -15.04 14.49
CA GLU A 23 3.21 -15.31 14.29
C GLU A 23 3.38 -16.80 14.06
N SER A 24 4.00 -17.15 12.93
CA SER A 24 4.29 -18.54 12.58
C SER A 24 5.44 -19.08 13.42
N TYR A 25 5.49 -20.41 13.59
CA TYR A 25 6.68 -21.08 14.15
C TYR A 25 7.89 -21.00 13.19
N HIS A 26 7.64 -20.77 11.90
CA HIS A 26 8.71 -20.44 10.96
C HIS A 26 9.24 -19.03 11.24
N PRO A 27 10.55 -18.86 11.51
CA PRO A 27 11.10 -17.55 11.80
C PRO A 27 10.90 -16.64 10.58
N ASN A 28 10.36 -15.44 10.83
CA ASN A 28 10.16 -14.32 9.89
C ASN A 28 8.83 -14.21 9.13
N ILE A 29 7.77 -14.96 9.48
CA ILE A 29 6.45 -14.72 8.89
C ILE A 29 5.47 -14.25 9.97
N SER A 30 5.27 -12.93 10.02
CA SER A 30 4.19 -12.29 10.78
C SER A 30 3.06 -11.90 9.83
N CYS A 31 1.82 -12.26 10.18
CA CYS A 31 0.66 -11.96 9.36
C CYS A 31 -0.37 -11.15 10.15
N ASP A 32 -0.92 -10.14 9.49
CA ASP A 32 -2.00 -9.30 10.03
C ASP A 32 -3.31 -9.62 9.29
N VAL A 33 -4.36 -9.99 10.02
CA VAL A 33 -5.72 -10.16 9.49
C VAL A 33 -6.62 -9.09 10.08
N SER A 34 -7.25 -8.31 9.21
CA SER A 34 -8.21 -7.27 9.59
C SER A 34 -9.57 -7.58 8.97
N ILE A 35 -10.63 -7.58 9.77
CA ILE A 35 -12.00 -7.82 9.30
C ILE A 35 -12.59 -6.49 8.79
N ASN A 36 -13.30 -6.51 7.65
CA ASN A 36 -13.99 -5.36 7.06
C ASN A 36 -13.10 -4.15 6.71
N ASN A 37 -11.80 -4.37 6.42
CA ASN A 37 -10.89 -3.32 6.00
C ASN A 37 -11.06 -2.94 4.51
N LEU A 38 -12.24 -2.43 4.14
CA LEU A 38 -12.55 -2.01 2.77
C LEU A 38 -11.59 -0.93 2.26
N LYS A 39 -11.18 0.01 3.12
CA LYS A 39 -10.20 1.04 2.78
C LYS A 39 -8.85 0.44 2.38
N GLY A 40 -8.37 -0.57 3.12
CA GLY A 40 -7.15 -1.30 2.78
C GLY A 40 -7.27 -2.05 1.46
N GLN A 41 -8.40 -2.72 1.22
CA GLN A 41 -8.66 -3.40 -0.05
C GLN A 41 -8.63 -2.42 -1.24
N MET A 42 -9.25 -1.25 -1.10
CA MET A 42 -9.26 -0.26 -2.17
C MET A 42 -7.88 0.31 -2.48
N LYS A 43 -7.08 0.58 -1.44
CA LYS A 43 -5.68 1.01 -1.62
C LYS A 43 -4.86 -0.02 -2.40
N SER A 44 -4.97 -1.30 -2.02
CA SER A 44 -4.23 -2.37 -2.71
C SER A 44 -4.69 -2.55 -4.16
N LYS A 45 -6.00 -2.50 -4.43
CA LYS A 45 -6.54 -2.55 -5.79
C LYS A 45 -6.05 -1.38 -6.65
N PHE A 46 -6.06 -0.17 -6.08
CA PHE A 46 -5.56 1.02 -6.77
C PHE A 46 -4.08 0.88 -7.14
N LEU A 47 -3.20 0.53 -6.18
CA LEU A 47 -1.78 0.35 -6.47
C LEU A 47 -1.52 -0.77 -7.47
N PHE A 48 -2.27 -1.87 -7.38
CA PHE A 48 -2.20 -2.95 -8.36
C PHE A 48 -2.58 -2.47 -9.76
N TRP A 49 -3.63 -1.67 -9.88
CA TRP A 49 -4.03 -1.10 -11.17
C TRP A 49 -2.92 -0.23 -11.76
N ILE A 50 -2.26 0.62 -10.95
CA ILE A 50 -1.12 1.44 -11.41
C ILE A 50 0.04 0.57 -11.93
N THR A 51 0.33 -0.59 -11.32
CA THR A 51 1.37 -1.51 -11.84
C THR A 51 1.05 -2.02 -13.25
N GLY A 52 -0.23 -2.09 -13.62
CA GLY A 52 -0.66 -2.46 -14.97
C GLY A 52 -0.53 -1.32 -15.98
N ILE A 53 -0.50 -0.07 -15.53
CA ILE A 53 -0.33 1.09 -16.41
C ILE A 53 1.15 1.38 -16.68
N ASP A 54 2.01 1.29 -15.64
CA ASP A 54 3.45 1.49 -15.78
C ASP A 54 4.24 0.43 -14.99
N GLY A 55 4.93 -0.44 -15.72
CA GLY A 55 5.73 -1.52 -15.12
C GLY A 55 6.88 -1.03 -14.23
N ARG A 56 7.38 0.20 -14.45
CA ARG A 56 8.47 0.78 -13.65
C ARG A 56 8.02 1.16 -12.25
N PHE A 57 6.70 1.34 -12.04
CA PHE A 57 6.14 1.73 -10.75
C PHE A 57 6.57 0.78 -9.64
N ARG A 58 6.57 -0.53 -9.89
CA ARG A 58 6.93 -1.53 -8.89
C ARG A 58 8.38 -1.37 -8.43
N ASP A 59 9.30 -1.22 -9.37
CA ASP A 59 10.73 -1.11 -9.09
C ASP A 59 11.06 0.19 -8.36
N LEU A 60 10.44 1.30 -8.76
CA LEU A 60 10.58 2.59 -8.10
C LEU A 60 10.03 2.57 -6.67
N VAL A 61 8.88 1.93 -6.44
CA VAL A 61 8.32 1.78 -5.09
C VAL A 61 9.26 0.97 -4.20
N LEU A 62 9.85 -0.11 -4.71
CA LEU A 62 10.84 -0.90 -3.97
C LEU A 62 12.08 -0.06 -3.63
N LEU A 63 12.63 0.65 -4.62
CA LEU A 63 13.78 1.54 -4.43
C LEU A 63 13.51 2.60 -3.36
N VAL A 64 12.40 3.33 -3.46
CA VAL A 64 12.03 4.39 -2.51
C VAL A 64 11.76 3.82 -1.13
N LYS A 65 11.16 2.63 -1.02
CA LYS A 65 10.93 1.98 0.28
C LYS A 65 12.22 1.53 0.94
N GLU A 66 13.18 1.00 0.18
CA GLU A 66 14.49 0.61 0.72
C GLU A 66 15.31 1.83 1.14
N TRP A 67 15.30 2.89 0.33
CA TRP A 67 15.89 4.18 0.70
C TRP A 67 15.26 4.73 1.99
N ALA A 68 13.93 4.79 2.06
CA ALA A 68 13.21 5.28 3.23
C ALA A 68 13.45 4.43 4.48
N ARG A 69 13.65 3.10 4.31
CA ARG A 69 14.02 2.19 5.40
C ARG A 69 15.44 2.46 5.90
N ALA A 70 16.40 2.68 5.01
CA ALA A 70 17.78 3.01 5.37
C ALA A 70 17.90 4.33 6.15
N HIS A 71 16.96 5.26 5.95
CA HIS A 71 16.87 6.53 6.66
C HIS A 71 15.88 6.54 7.84
N ASP A 72 15.28 5.40 8.18
CA ASP A 72 14.28 5.24 9.26
C ASP A 72 13.04 6.16 9.14
N ILE A 73 12.63 6.48 7.92
CA ILE A 73 11.47 7.34 7.62
C ILE A 73 10.25 6.58 7.07
N ASN A 74 10.24 5.25 7.19
CA ASN A 74 9.15 4.36 6.77
C ASN A 74 8.49 3.62 7.95
N ASN A 75 8.14 4.36 9.01
CA ASN A 75 7.49 3.80 10.19
C ASN A 75 6.37 4.72 10.70
N SER A 76 5.15 4.41 10.27
CA SER A 76 3.97 5.19 10.65
C SER A 76 3.69 5.21 12.16
N LYS A 77 4.25 4.26 12.92
CA LYS A 77 4.09 4.20 14.38
C LYS A 77 4.98 5.20 15.11
N THR A 78 6.07 5.65 14.48
CA THR A 78 6.98 6.67 15.01
C THR A 78 6.69 8.06 14.43
N GLY A 79 5.58 8.23 13.69
CA GLY A 79 5.16 9.50 13.10
C GLY A 79 5.80 9.82 11.74
N THR A 80 6.56 8.90 11.16
CA THR A 80 7.13 9.05 9.81
C THR A 80 6.19 8.50 8.73
N LEU A 81 6.59 8.53 7.45
CA LEU A 81 5.73 8.12 6.35
C LEU A 81 5.38 6.63 6.44
N ASN A 82 4.17 6.27 6.03
CA ASN A 82 3.80 4.87 5.85
C ASN A 82 4.13 4.41 4.42
N SER A 83 4.23 3.10 4.21
CA SER A 83 4.56 2.52 2.90
C SER A 83 3.56 2.88 1.79
N TYR A 84 2.29 3.14 2.11
CA TYR A 84 1.30 3.61 1.13
C TYR A 84 1.57 5.07 0.72
N SER A 85 1.92 5.95 1.65
CA SER A 85 2.32 7.33 1.36
C SER A 85 3.57 7.38 0.48
N LEU A 86 4.59 6.55 0.74
CA LEU A 86 5.76 6.43 -0.14
C LEU A 86 5.36 5.95 -1.54
N SER A 87 4.42 5.01 -1.64
CA SER A 87 3.91 4.54 -2.93
C SER A 87 3.22 5.67 -3.70
N LEU A 88 2.42 6.51 -3.03
CA LEU A 88 1.77 7.67 -3.65
C LEU A 88 2.76 8.74 -4.12
N LEU A 89 3.87 8.95 -3.40
CA LEU A 89 4.94 9.85 -3.85
C LEU A 89 5.55 9.38 -5.17
N VAL A 90 5.72 8.07 -5.34
CA VAL A 90 6.18 7.49 -6.62
C VAL A 90 5.13 7.68 -7.71
N VAL A 91 3.84 7.46 -7.42
CA VAL A 91 2.76 7.75 -8.39
C VAL A 91 2.79 9.21 -8.83
N PHE A 92 2.90 10.14 -7.88
CA PHE A 92 2.98 11.58 -8.17
C PHE A 92 4.21 11.92 -9.01
N HIS A 93 5.38 11.35 -8.69
CA HIS A 93 6.59 11.52 -9.48
C HIS A 93 6.40 11.05 -10.93
N LEU A 94 5.78 9.89 -11.14
CA LEU A 94 5.47 9.37 -12.47
C LEU A 94 4.48 10.25 -13.23
N GLN A 95 3.50 10.84 -12.53
CA GLN A 95 2.51 11.75 -13.11
C GLN A 95 3.11 13.09 -13.54
N VAL A 96 3.99 13.68 -12.73
CA VAL A 96 4.47 15.05 -12.94
C VAL A 96 5.73 15.10 -13.81
N ILE A 97 6.67 14.18 -13.60
CA ILE A 97 8.03 14.31 -14.15
C ILE A 97 8.23 13.47 -15.40
N ILE A 98 7.65 12.27 -15.45
CA ILE A 98 7.94 11.31 -16.53
C ILE A 98 6.93 11.42 -17.67
N ASN A 99 5.74 11.97 -17.43
CA ASN A 99 4.67 11.91 -18.42
C ASN A 99 3.75 13.14 -18.38
N HIS A 100 4.00 14.11 -19.25
CA HIS A 100 2.95 15.05 -19.69
C HIS A 100 1.78 14.30 -20.39
N TYR A 101 1.92 13.01 -20.73
CA TYR A 101 0.90 12.16 -21.37
C TYR A 101 0.08 11.24 -20.44
N PHE A 102 0.48 11.02 -19.18
CA PHE A 102 -0.26 10.12 -18.27
C PHE A 102 -1.55 10.77 -17.77
N CYS A 103 -1.56 12.10 -17.63
CA CYS A 103 -2.77 12.85 -17.29
C CYS A 103 -3.87 12.74 -18.37
N ILE A 104 -3.51 12.37 -19.62
CA ILE A 104 -4.46 12.22 -20.74
C ILE A 104 -5.12 10.82 -20.71
N ASN A 105 -4.43 9.78 -20.23
CA ASN A 105 -4.94 8.41 -20.30
C ASN A 105 -5.64 7.90 -19.03
N LEU A 106 -5.56 8.63 -17.92
CA LEU A 106 -6.48 8.40 -16.80
C LEU A 106 -7.90 8.95 -17.07
N GLY A 107 -8.08 9.74 -18.15
CA GLY A 107 -9.34 10.37 -18.54
C GLY A 107 -9.94 9.86 -19.87
N ASN A 108 -9.39 8.82 -20.50
CA ASN A 108 -9.87 8.31 -21.79
C ASN A 108 -10.62 6.96 -21.69
N SER A 109 -11.29 6.74 -20.56
CA SER A 109 -12.47 5.88 -20.52
C SER A 109 -13.67 6.79 -20.75
N SER A 110 -14.50 6.43 -21.72
CA SER A 110 -15.59 7.17 -22.37
C SER A 110 -16.75 7.68 -21.49
N ASP A 111 -16.55 7.96 -20.21
CA ASP A 111 -17.56 8.50 -19.31
C ASP A 111 -17.07 9.81 -18.68
N GLN A 112 -17.10 10.90 -19.47
CA GLN A 112 -16.94 12.25 -18.94
C GLN A 112 -18.19 12.64 -18.14
N GLY A 113 -18.19 12.24 -16.87
CA GLY A 113 -19.24 12.57 -15.94
C GLY A 113 -18.72 12.51 -14.52
N ILE A 114 -18.32 13.68 -14.02
CA ILE A 114 -18.25 14.06 -12.60
C ILE A 114 -16.93 13.71 -11.88
N PHE A 115 -16.43 14.69 -11.10
CA PHE A 115 -15.37 14.67 -10.06
C PHE A 115 -13.91 14.85 -10.54
N LEU A 116 -13.11 15.84 -10.13
CA LEU A 116 -13.15 16.88 -9.10
C LEU A 116 -12.24 18.04 -9.55
N THR A 117 -12.77 19.26 -9.64
CA THR A 117 -11.97 20.49 -9.52
C THR A 117 -12.11 20.99 -8.08
N ALA A 118 -10.96 21.18 -7.42
CA ALA A 118 -10.71 21.89 -6.16
C ALA A 118 -11.53 21.50 -4.93
#